data_AF-A0A497J4P2-F1
#
_entry.id   AF-A0A497J4P2-F1
#
_cell.length_a   1.000
_cell.length_b   1.000
_cell.length_c   1.000
_cell.angle_alpha   90.00
_cell.angle_beta   90.00
_cell.angle_gamma   90.00
#
_symmetry.space_group_name_H-M   'P 1'
#
loop_
_entity.id
_entity.type
_entity.pdbx_description
1 polymer ?
#
loop_
_entity_poly.entity_id
_entity_poly.type
_entity_poly.pdbx_seq_one_letter_code
_entity_poly.pdbx_strand_id
1 'polypeptide(L)'
;MRKSQITLYEFSTSKEGIKELTDKEIKLLLRINKKLKREFGENVITIPYDKSKIRTYNYVGVINVGNKRIQILPKLYKPSLRDSDEDREDKKTQSLKNLLYMLHFAYKLPIRKTSESIFKRYRDNFLEIYI
;
A
#
# COMPACT_ATOMS: atom_id res chain seq x y z
N MET A 1 -10.50 8.03 -15.37
CA MET A 1 -10.92 6.75 -14.77
C MET A 1 -10.21 6.54 -13.44
N ARG A 2 -10.95 6.26 -12.36
CA ARG A 2 -10.40 6.01 -11.02
C ARG A 2 -9.61 4.69 -11.03
N LYS A 3 -8.34 4.69 -10.61
CA LYS A 3 -7.53 3.47 -10.54
C LYS A 3 -8.08 2.54 -9.46
N SER A 4 -8.20 1.25 -9.77
CA SER A 4 -8.61 0.22 -8.80
C SER A 4 -7.49 0.02 -7.77
N GLN A 5 -7.83 -0.08 -6.49
CA GLN A 5 -6.86 -0.11 -5.39
C GLN A 5 -6.79 -1.49 -4.75
N ILE A 6 -5.57 -2.02 -4.65
CA ILE A 6 -5.25 -3.26 -3.94
C ILE A 6 -4.53 -2.87 -2.66
N THR A 7 -5.07 -3.27 -1.50
CA THR A 7 -4.46 -2.98 -0.19
C THR A 7 -3.77 -4.23 0.34
N LEU A 8 -2.46 -4.15 0.55
CA LEU A 8 -1.61 -5.14 1.18
C LEU A 8 -1.03 -4.57 2.47
N TYR A 9 -0.46 -5.43 3.30
CA TYR A 9 0.20 -5.03 4.55
C TYR A 9 1.65 -5.49 4.53
N GLU A 10 2.53 -4.82 5.26
CA GLU A 10 3.89 -5.25 5.52
C GLU A 10 3.93 -6.70 6.04
N PHE A 11 4.92 -7.49 5.62
CA PHE A 11 5.07 -8.91 5.98
C PHE A 11 3.78 -9.73 5.81
N SER A 12 3.07 -9.54 4.70
CA SER A 12 1.80 -10.21 4.43
C SER A 12 1.86 -11.07 3.16
N THR A 13 0.91 -11.99 3.08
CA THR A 13 0.66 -12.79 1.89
C THR A 13 -0.81 -12.63 1.51
N SER A 14 -1.09 -12.32 0.24
CA SER A 14 -2.46 -12.13 -0.27
C SER A 14 -2.69 -12.96 -1.53
N LYS A 15 -3.68 -13.86 -1.47
CA LYS A 15 -4.20 -14.60 -2.64
C LYS A 15 -5.17 -13.75 -3.45
N GLU A 16 -5.87 -12.81 -2.81
CA GLU A 16 -6.87 -12.00 -3.51
C GLU A 16 -6.22 -10.85 -4.26
N GLY A 17 -5.17 -10.26 -3.69
CA GLY A 17 -4.42 -9.20 -4.36
C GLY A 17 -3.76 -9.64 -5.67
N ILE A 18 -3.44 -10.94 -5.85
CA ILE A 18 -2.93 -11.42 -7.14
C ILE A 18 -4.06 -11.61 -8.17
N LYS A 19 -5.26 -12.03 -7.75
CA LYS A 19 -6.42 -12.23 -8.63
C LYS A 19 -6.95 -10.92 -9.21
N GLU A 20 -6.70 -9.81 -8.52
CA GLU A 20 -7.05 -8.47 -8.98
C GLU A 20 -6.12 -7.90 -10.07
N LEU A 21 -5.02 -8.59 -10.39
CA LEU A 21 -4.03 -8.18 -11.38
C LEU A 21 -4.10 -9.04 -12.64
N THR A 22 -4.00 -8.39 -13.79
CA THR A 22 -3.81 -9.07 -15.08
C THR A 22 -2.36 -9.55 -15.25
N ASP A 23 -2.14 -10.49 -16.16
CA ASP A 23 -0.79 -10.96 -16.49
C ASP A 23 0.16 -9.85 -16.98
N LYS A 24 -0.38 -8.85 -17.68
CA LYS A 24 0.40 -7.67 -18.11
C LYS A 24 0.83 -6.85 -16.90
N GLU A 25 -0.05 -6.67 -15.92
CA GLU A 25 0.24 -5.94 -14.68
C GLU A 25 1.22 -6.72 -13.79
N ILE A 26 1.09 -8.04 -13.69
CA ILE A 26 2.06 -8.89 -12.97
C ILE A 26 3.45 -8.74 -13.58
N LYS A 27 3.58 -8.79 -14.92
CA LYS A 27 4.87 -8.58 -15.61
C LYS A 27 5.44 -7.19 -15.32
N LEU A 28 4.61 -6.14 -15.37
CA LEU A 28 5.03 -4.77 -15.08
C LEU A 28 5.48 -4.62 -13.63
N LEU A 29 4.72 -5.20 -12.69
CA LEU A 29 5.01 -5.19 -11.27
C LEU A 29 6.34 -5.90 -10.95
N LEU A 30 6.61 -7.06 -11.57
CA LEU A 30 7.90 -7.75 -11.45
C LEU A 30 9.06 -6.91 -12.00
N ARG A 31 8.84 -6.17 -13.10
CA ARG A 31 9.85 -5.24 -13.66
C ARG A 31 10.12 -4.07 -12.71
N ILE A 32 9.08 -3.50 -12.10
CA ILE A 32 9.22 -2.46 -11.07
C ILE A 32 9.98 -3.02 -9.87
N ASN A 33 9.58 -4.18 -9.35
CA ASN A 33 10.24 -4.81 -8.21
C ASN A 33 11.72 -5.12 -8.49
N LYS A 34 12.09 -5.49 -9.72
CA LYS A 34 13.51 -5.65 -10.10
C LYS A 34 14.30 -4.34 -10.01
N LYS A 35 13.68 -3.18 -10.30
CA LYS A 35 14.31 -1.86 -10.11
C LYS A 35 14.46 -1.55 -8.63
N LEU A 36 13.38 -1.72 -7.85
CA LEU A 36 13.39 -1.49 -6.41
C LEU A 36 14.42 -2.38 -5.69
N LYS A 37 14.58 -3.64 -6.11
CA LYS A 37 15.63 -4.52 -5.59
C LYS A 37 17.04 -4.00 -5.84
N ARG A 38 17.29 -3.34 -6.96
CA ARG A 38 18.61 -2.73 -7.22
C ARG A 38 18.86 -1.52 -6.33
N GLU A 39 17.81 -0.78 -5.99
CA GLU A 39 17.88 0.42 -5.16
C GLU A 39 17.99 0.08 -3.67
N PHE A 40 17.20 -0.88 -3.19
CA PHE A 40 17.11 -1.23 -1.77
C PHE A 40 17.89 -2.49 -1.39
N GLY A 41 18.48 -3.21 -2.35
CA GLY A 41 19.21 -4.47 -2.12
C GLY A 41 18.34 -5.71 -1.96
N GLU A 42 17.03 -5.55 -1.72
CA GLU A 42 16.09 -6.66 -1.48
C GLU A 42 14.74 -6.47 -2.17
N ASN A 43 13.93 -7.53 -2.21
CA ASN A 43 12.63 -7.49 -2.84
C ASN A 43 11.61 -6.75 -1.96
N VAL A 44 10.88 -5.80 -2.55
CA VAL A 44 9.73 -5.14 -1.90
C VAL A 44 8.53 -6.09 -1.86
N ILE A 45 8.37 -6.88 -2.94
CA ILE A 45 7.36 -7.92 -3.07
C ILE A 45 7.91 -9.17 -3.75
N THR A 46 7.22 -10.29 -3.62
CA THR A 46 7.49 -11.50 -4.39
C THR A 46 6.21 -12.16 -4.84
N ILE A 47 6.20 -12.59 -6.10
CA ILE A 47 5.13 -13.38 -6.70
C ILE A 47 5.75 -14.72 -7.10
N PRO A 48 5.26 -15.86 -6.58
CA PRO A 48 5.74 -17.18 -6.95
C PRO A 48 5.40 -17.50 -8.42
N TYR A 49 6.10 -18.48 -8.99
CA TYR A 49 5.97 -18.84 -10.42
C TYR A 49 4.54 -19.26 -10.81
N ASP A 50 3.85 -19.95 -9.90
CA ASP A 50 2.45 -20.35 -10.04
C ASP A 50 1.45 -19.18 -9.96
N LYS A 51 1.93 -17.95 -9.69
CA LYS A 51 1.12 -16.73 -9.51
C LYS A 51 -0.01 -16.91 -8.49
N SER A 52 0.20 -17.73 -7.46
CA SER A 52 -0.85 -18.05 -6.48
C SER A 52 -1.10 -16.96 -5.45
N LYS A 53 -0.14 -16.06 -5.23
CA LYS A 53 -0.18 -15.03 -4.18
C LYS A 53 0.84 -13.92 -4.40
N ILE A 54 0.61 -12.77 -3.77
CA ILE A 54 1.63 -11.73 -3.57
C ILE A 54 2.14 -11.82 -2.14
N ARG A 55 3.46 -11.79 -1.96
CA ARG A 55 4.13 -11.61 -0.67
C ARG A 55 4.74 -10.22 -0.60
N THR A 56 4.60 -9.55 0.53
CA THR A 56 5.23 -8.25 0.84
C THR A 56 6.23 -8.43 1.99
N TYR A 57 7.21 -7.54 2.07
CA TYR A 57 8.25 -7.54 3.10
C TYR A 57 8.13 -6.30 4.01
N ASN A 58 9.26 -5.80 4.53
CA ASN A 58 9.46 -4.65 5.42
C ASN A 58 9.30 -3.28 4.74
N TYR A 59 8.53 -3.20 3.65
CA TYR A 59 8.35 -1.97 2.88
C TYR A 59 6.90 -1.52 2.94
N VAL A 60 6.72 -0.21 3.08
CA VAL A 60 5.42 0.45 3.03
C VAL A 60 5.42 1.56 1.97
N GLY A 61 4.28 1.79 1.33
CA GLY A 61 4.17 2.79 0.26
C GLY A 61 3.15 2.43 -0.81
N VAL A 62 3.31 3.03 -1.98
CA VAL A 62 2.37 2.86 -3.11
C VAL A 62 3.12 2.55 -4.39
N ILE A 63 2.65 1.54 -5.12
CA ILE A 63 3.16 1.13 -6.42
C ILE A 63 2.02 1.26 -7.44
N ASN A 64 2.23 2.06 -8.47
CA ASN A 64 1.29 2.17 -9.59
C ASN A 64 1.66 1.16 -10.69
N VAL A 65 0.69 0.35 -11.11
CA VAL A 65 0.87 -0.68 -12.13
C VAL A 65 -0.33 -0.62 -13.08
N GLY A 66 -0.16 -0.09 -14.28
CA GLY A 66 -1.27 0.08 -15.22
C GLY A 66 -2.41 0.94 -14.62
N ASN A 67 -3.62 0.38 -14.56
CA ASN A 67 -4.79 1.02 -13.96
C ASN A 67 -4.99 0.62 -12.47
N LYS A 68 -4.03 -0.08 -11.88
CA LYS A 68 -4.04 -0.53 -10.49
C LYS A 68 -3.10 0.30 -9.62
N ARG A 69 -3.53 0.56 -8.40
CA ARG A 69 -2.71 1.14 -7.32
C ARG A 69 -2.55 0.10 -6.23
N ILE A 70 -1.34 -0.41 -6.04
CA ILE A 70 -1.01 -1.32 -4.95
C ILE A 70 -0.52 -0.48 -3.79
N GLN A 71 -1.20 -0.57 -2.66
CA GLN A 71 -0.85 0.11 -1.43
C GLN A 71 -0.36 -0.92 -0.41
N ILE A 72 0.85 -0.73 0.12
CA ILE A 72 1.41 -1.57 1.18
C ILE A 72 1.42 -0.75 2.47
N LEU A 73 0.60 -1.16 3.43
CA LEU A 73 0.39 -0.48 4.70
C LEU A 73 1.21 -1.10 5.85
N PRO A 74 1.56 -0.35 6.90
CA PRO A 74 2.16 -0.91 8.11
C PRO A 74 1.27 -1.99 8.73
N LYS A 75 1.88 -3.06 9.27
CA LYS A 75 1.12 -4.20 9.84
C LYS A 75 0.40 -3.87 11.16
N LEU A 76 0.80 -2.80 11.85
CA LEU A 76 0.36 -2.45 13.22
C LEU A 76 -1.18 -2.37 13.39
N TYR A 77 -1.92 -2.05 12.33
CA TYR A 77 -3.39 -2.07 12.35
C TYR A 77 -3.96 -2.91 11.21
N LYS A 78 -3.35 -4.05 10.92
CA LYS A 78 -3.94 -5.01 9.99
C LYS A 78 -5.29 -5.51 10.55
N PRO A 79 -6.39 -5.36 9.81
CA PRO A 79 -7.68 -5.86 10.26
C PRO A 79 -7.68 -7.39 10.37
N SER A 80 -8.34 -7.87 11.41
CA SER A 80 -8.61 -9.28 11.69
C SER A 80 -9.97 -9.69 11.11
N LEU A 81 -10.13 -10.99 10.84
CA LEU A 81 -11.43 -11.54 10.42
C LEU A 81 -12.51 -11.37 11.50
N ARG A 82 -12.11 -11.24 12.77
CA ARG A 82 -13.01 -11.05 13.91
C ARG A 82 -13.45 -9.60 14.12
N ASP A 83 -12.85 -8.66 13.40
CA ASP A 83 -13.20 -7.24 13.51
C ASP A 83 -14.56 -7.00 12.85
N SER A 84 -15.37 -6.14 13.47
CA SER A 84 -16.57 -5.58 12.84
C SER A 84 -16.18 -4.74 11.61
N ASP A 85 -17.14 -4.43 10.74
CA ASP A 85 -16.83 -3.59 9.57
C ASP A 85 -16.37 -2.18 9.97
N GLU A 86 -16.92 -1.64 11.06
CA GLU A 86 -16.48 -0.36 11.65
C GLU A 86 -15.04 -0.45 12.16
N ASP A 87 -14.69 -1.50 12.91
CA ASP A 87 -13.33 -1.75 13.38
C ASP A 87 -12.33 -1.88 12.22
N ARG A 88 -12.74 -2.52 11.11
CA ARG A 88 -11.89 -2.70 9.92
C ARG A 88 -11.61 -1.37 9.24
N GLU A 89 -12.63 -0.52 9.11
CA GLU A 89 -12.49 0.81 8.52
C GLU A 89 -11.60 1.71 9.39
N ASP A 90 -11.80 1.68 10.71
CA ASP A 90 -10.98 2.41 11.67
C ASP A 90 -9.52 1.94 11.61
N LYS A 91 -9.27 0.64 11.67
CA LYS A 91 -7.91 0.07 11.58
C LYS A 91 -7.22 0.40 10.25
N LYS A 92 -7.96 0.40 9.14
CA LYS A 92 -7.44 0.85 7.84
C LYS A 92 -7.08 2.34 7.87
N THR A 93 -7.93 3.18 8.46
CA THR A 93 -7.70 4.62 8.62
C THR A 93 -6.47 4.88 9.51
N GLN A 94 -6.31 4.15 10.60
CA GLN A 94 -5.13 4.25 11.46
C GLN A 94 -3.86 3.77 10.76
N SER A 95 -3.93 2.69 9.98
CA SER A 95 -2.81 2.22 9.14
C SER A 95 -2.35 3.30 8.15
N LEU A 96 -3.31 4.01 7.54
CA LEU A 96 -3.04 5.12 6.63
C LEU A 96 -2.38 6.31 7.32
N LYS A 97 -2.92 6.72 8.48
CA LYS A 97 -2.33 7.79 9.31
C LYS A 97 -0.91 7.46 9.71
N ASN A 98 -0.65 6.22 10.11
CA ASN A 98 0.70 5.77 10.45
C ASN A 98 1.64 5.78 9.25
N LEU A 99 1.19 5.36 8.07
CA LEU A 99 2.00 5.47 6.86
C LEU A 99 2.38 6.94 6.58
N LEU A 100 1.42 7.86 6.67
CA LEU A 100 1.66 9.29 6.48
C LEU A 100 2.63 9.85 7.53
N TYR A 101 2.47 9.46 8.79
CA TYR A 101 3.37 9.83 9.87
C TYR A 101 4.79 9.32 9.60
N MET A 102 4.96 8.06 9.18
CA MET A 102 6.26 7.49 8.82
C MET A 102 6.90 8.23 7.64
N LEU A 103 6.13 8.58 6.61
CA LEU A 103 6.63 9.35 5.45
C LEU A 103 7.04 10.77 5.83
N HIS A 104 6.29 11.40 6.74
CA HIS A 104 6.63 12.70 7.30
C HIS A 104 7.91 12.63 8.14
N PHE A 105 7.98 11.68 9.07
CA PHE A 105 9.12 11.48 9.97
C PHE A 105 10.41 11.17 9.21
N ALA A 106 10.32 10.38 8.13
CA ALA A 106 11.45 10.06 7.25
C ALA A 106 11.85 11.22 6.31
N TYR A 107 11.34 12.44 6.51
CA TYR A 107 11.67 13.67 5.77
C TYR A 107 11.38 13.64 4.25
N LYS A 108 10.50 12.75 3.76
CA LYS A 108 10.12 12.70 2.33
C LYS A 108 8.78 13.36 1.99
N LEU A 109 8.08 13.98 2.93
CA LEU A 109 6.90 14.82 2.68
C LEU A 109 6.86 16.07 3.57
N PRO A 110 6.92 17.30 3.01
CA PRO A 110 6.76 18.53 3.77
C PRO A 110 5.27 18.76 4.08
N ILE A 111 4.75 18.12 5.13
CA ILE A 111 3.42 18.42 5.66
C ILE A 111 3.60 19.45 6.78
N ARG A 112 3.14 20.70 6.55
CA ARG A 112 3.11 21.74 7.59
C ARG A 112 2.14 21.31 8.70
N LYS A 113 2.59 21.38 9.96
CA LYS A 113 1.89 20.94 11.21
C LYS A 113 0.48 21.52 11.46
N THR A 114 -0.05 22.40 10.60
CA THR A 114 -1.41 22.97 10.72
C THR A 114 -2.53 22.10 10.13
N SER A 115 -2.21 20.94 9.55
CA SER A 115 -3.14 20.09 8.80
C SER A 115 -3.76 18.92 9.58
N GLU A 116 -3.52 18.79 10.88
CA GLU A 116 -4.14 17.72 11.70
C GLU A 116 -5.68 17.77 11.67
N SER A 117 -6.26 18.96 11.44
CA SER A 117 -7.70 19.19 11.26
C SER A 117 -8.26 18.66 9.93
N ILE A 118 -7.41 18.39 8.92
CA ILE A 118 -7.81 17.91 7.60
C ILE A 118 -8.19 16.42 7.64
N PHE A 119 -7.65 15.65 8.59
CA PHE A 119 -7.91 14.21 8.70
C PHE A 119 -9.33 13.85 9.17
N LYS A 120 -10.12 14.80 9.69
CA LYS A 120 -11.52 14.56 10.13
C LYS A 120 -12.54 14.59 8.99
N ARG A 121 -12.20 15.11 7.80
CA ARG A 121 -13.17 15.34 6.70
C ARG A 121 -12.95 14.51 5.44
N TYR A 122 -11.92 13.67 5.38
CA TYR A 122 -11.54 13.00 4.13
C TYR A 122 -12.18 11.61 3.97
N ARG A 123 -13.21 11.54 3.11
CA ARG A 123 -13.68 10.30 2.47
C ARG A 123 -13.17 10.25 1.02
N ASP A 124 -11.87 10.01 0.79
CA ASP A 124 -11.42 9.31 -0.43
C ASP A 124 -9.93 8.97 -0.50
N ASN A 125 -9.64 7.92 -1.30
CA ASN A 125 -8.37 7.19 -1.41
C ASN A 125 -7.12 8.05 -1.68
N PHE A 126 -6.31 8.20 -0.63
CA PHE A 126 -4.89 8.54 -0.62
C PHE A 126 -4.46 10.01 -0.74
N LEU A 127 -5.38 10.96 -0.99
CA LEU A 127 -5.07 12.40 -1.14
C LEU A 127 -4.07 12.68 -2.29
N GLU A 128 -4.53 13.45 -3.27
CA GLU A 128 -3.66 14.16 -4.21
C GLU A 128 -2.66 15.02 -3.45
N ILE A 129 -1.40 14.58 -3.38
CA ILE A 129 -0.26 15.46 -3.16
C ILE A 129 0.37 15.63 -4.54
N TYR A 130 -0.04 16.68 -5.25
CA TYR A 130 0.71 17.23 -6.37
C TYR A 130 1.87 18.05 -5.79
N ILE A 131 3.08 17.84 -6.32
CA ILE A 131 4.21 18.77 -6.16
C ILE A 131 3.92 19.99 -7.03
#